data_AF-A0A1S3RFY4-F1
#
_entry.id   AF-A0A1S3RFY4-F1
#
_cell.length_a   1.000
_cell.length_b   1.000
_cell.length_c   1.000
_cell.angle_alpha   90.00
_cell.angle_beta   90.00
_cell.angle_gamma   90.00
#
_symmetry.space_group_name_H-M   'P 1'
#
loop_
_entity.id
_entity.type
_entity.pdbx_description
1 polymer ?
#
loop_
_entity_poly.entity_id
_entity_poly.type
_entity_poly.pdbx_seq_one_letter_code
_entity_poly.pdbx_strand_id
1 'polypeptide(L)'
;MEKRFENRLHLNNVTRYFTLSELQIDDAGVYTVENTDEGKKTKIQLTVYNVVSKPQLRECDSSSCSVVCSVENDKEVTLTLYRGEEILNQTSSPELTTDLSLRLEVEGKNYNSTYSCVAANPVSNETVHVPKCCSEDGHPNDAGLVGLAVYRKKSRNGHSQGGANRYTGIGVAQNRYTRIGVVYPDISL
;
A
#
# COMPACT_ATOMS: atom_id res chain seq x y z
N MET A 1 1.03 2.63 -35.03
CA MET A 1 0.90 2.76 -33.57
C MET A 1 0.01 1.62 -33.08
N GLU A 2 0.38 0.91 -32.02
CA GLU A 2 -0.48 -0.15 -31.47
C GLU A 2 -1.75 0.45 -30.84
N LYS A 3 -2.92 -0.15 -31.10
CA LYS A 3 -4.22 0.36 -30.60
C LYS A 3 -4.25 0.52 -29.08
N ARG A 4 -3.50 -0.30 -28.33
CA ARG A 4 -3.48 -0.25 -26.86
C ARG A 4 -2.91 1.06 -26.30
N PHE A 5 -2.15 1.82 -27.09
CA PHE A 5 -1.54 3.10 -26.67
C PHE A 5 -2.29 4.32 -27.17
N GLU A 6 -3.37 4.12 -27.92
CA GLU A 6 -4.20 5.19 -28.43
C GLU A 6 -4.71 6.05 -27.26
N ASN A 7 -4.63 7.37 -27.41
CA ASN A 7 -4.97 8.38 -26.40
C ASN A 7 -4.15 8.37 -25.10
N ARG A 8 -3.27 7.39 -24.87
CA ARG A 8 -2.43 7.29 -23.65
C ARG A 8 -0.97 7.68 -23.89
N LEU A 9 -0.45 7.47 -25.10
CA LEU A 9 0.91 7.82 -25.48
C LEU A 9 0.97 9.23 -26.09
N HIS A 10 1.73 10.10 -25.44
CA HIS A 10 1.92 11.49 -25.85
C HIS A 10 3.39 11.78 -26.11
N LEU A 11 3.68 12.48 -27.20
CA LEU A 11 4.99 13.06 -27.47
C LEU A 11 4.96 14.54 -27.11
N ASN A 12 5.86 14.96 -26.23
CA ASN A 12 6.11 16.38 -26.00
C ASN A 12 7.03 16.90 -27.11
N ASN A 13 6.52 17.74 -28.00
CA ASN A 13 7.30 18.25 -29.13
C ASN A 13 8.39 19.26 -28.74
N VAL A 14 8.39 19.75 -27.49
CA VAL A 14 9.42 20.67 -26.97
C VAL A 14 10.53 19.89 -26.29
N THR A 15 10.20 19.01 -25.33
CA THR A 15 11.21 18.24 -24.58
C THR A 15 11.62 16.95 -25.29
N ARG A 16 10.88 16.54 -26.33
CA ARG A 16 11.05 15.28 -27.08
C ARG A 16 10.86 14.03 -26.23
N TYR A 17 10.09 14.15 -25.14
CA TYR A 17 9.78 13.03 -24.24
C TYR A 17 8.50 12.35 -24.65
N PHE A 18 8.54 11.02 -24.66
CA PHE A 18 7.32 10.21 -24.65
C PHE A 18 6.79 10.09 -23.23
N THR A 19 5.48 10.20 -23.08
CA THR A 19 4.75 9.93 -21.85
C THR A 19 3.66 8.92 -22.16
N LEU A 20 3.71 7.77 -21.48
CA LEU A 20 2.59 6.84 -21.44
C LEU A 20 1.80 7.09 -20.16
N SER A 21 0.58 7.57 -20.31
CA SER A 21 -0.35 7.84 -19.20
C SER A 21 -1.21 6.63 -18.89
N GLU A 22 -1.84 6.63 -17.71
CA GLU A 22 -2.79 5.59 -17.29
C GLU A 22 -2.21 4.17 -17.48
N LEU A 23 -1.01 3.95 -16.93
CA LEU A 23 -0.29 2.68 -17.04
C LEU A 23 -1.15 1.52 -16.53
N GLN A 24 -1.13 0.44 -17.30
CA GLN A 24 -1.78 -0.83 -16.99
C GLN A 24 -0.70 -1.90 -16.84
N ILE A 25 -1.01 -3.00 -16.14
CA ILE A 25 -0.03 -4.07 -15.87
C ILE A 25 0.49 -4.71 -17.17
N ASP A 26 -0.36 -4.80 -18.19
CA ASP A 26 -0.03 -5.30 -19.54
C ASP A 26 0.79 -4.30 -20.38
N ASP A 27 1.05 -3.09 -19.89
CA ASP A 27 2.04 -2.18 -20.48
C ASP A 27 3.47 -2.57 -20.11
N ALA A 28 3.69 -3.45 -19.13
CA ALA A 28 5.03 -3.92 -18.79
C ALA A 28 5.69 -4.66 -19.97
N GLY A 29 6.98 -4.39 -20.21
CA GLY A 29 7.71 -5.03 -21.31
C GLY A 29 8.95 -4.25 -21.76
N VAL A 30 9.63 -4.80 -22.76
CA VAL A 30 10.78 -4.15 -23.40
C VAL A 30 10.31 -3.29 -24.56
N TYR A 31 10.60 -2.00 -24.49
CA TYR A 31 10.35 -1.03 -25.54
C TYR A 31 11.64 -0.73 -26.28
N THR A 32 11.57 -0.63 -27.61
CA THR A 32 12.70 -0.15 -28.42
C THR A 32 12.39 1.26 -28.88
N VAL A 33 13.28 2.19 -28.53
CA VAL A 33 13.26 3.56 -29.01
C VAL A 33 14.31 3.67 -30.11
N GLU A 34 13.89 4.14 -31.28
CA GLU A 34 14.74 4.32 -32.44
C GLU A 34 14.91 5.81 -32.72
N ASN A 35 16.16 6.26 -32.76
CA ASN A 35 16.53 7.53 -33.35
C ASN A 35 16.83 7.29 -34.83
N THR A 36 15.95 7.76 -35.70
CA THR A 36 16.05 7.59 -37.15
C THR A 36 17.20 8.37 -37.76
N ASP A 37 17.62 9.48 -37.14
CA ASP A 37 18.66 10.36 -37.66
C ASP A 37 20.06 9.78 -37.39
N GLU A 38 20.24 9.11 -36.25
CA GLU A 38 21.51 8.45 -35.88
C GLU A 38 21.54 6.94 -36.20
N GLY A 39 20.41 6.35 -36.61
CA GLY A 39 20.24 4.90 -36.77
C GLY A 39 20.42 4.11 -35.46
N LYS A 40 20.37 4.80 -34.31
CA LYS A 40 20.65 4.24 -32.99
C LYS A 40 19.35 3.73 -32.36
N LYS A 41 19.37 2.50 -31.86
CA LYS A 41 18.26 1.89 -31.13
C LYS A 41 18.64 1.67 -29.67
N THR A 42 17.78 2.11 -28.75
CA THR A 42 17.93 1.90 -27.32
C THR A 42 16.75 1.07 -26.82
N LYS A 43 17.03 0.07 -25.99
CA LYS A 43 15.98 -0.73 -25.33
C LYS A 43 15.72 -0.21 -23.92
N ILE A 44 14.46 -0.14 -23.53
CA ILE A 44 14.00 0.30 -22.23
C ILE A 44 13.09 -0.78 -21.66
N GLN A 45 13.36 -1.25 -20.44
CA GLN A 45 12.46 -2.15 -19.72
C GLN A 45 11.47 -1.31 -18.91
N LEU A 46 10.18 -1.44 -19.21
CA LEU A 46 9.10 -0.90 -18.39
C LEU A 46 8.63 -1.99 -17.42
N THR A 47 8.67 -1.67 -16.13
CA THR A 47 8.11 -2.50 -15.06
C THR A 47 6.96 -1.74 -14.42
N VAL A 48 5.77 -2.36 -14.38
CA VAL A 48 4.57 -1.79 -13.76
C VAL A 48 4.26 -2.58 -12.50
N TYR A 49 3.84 -1.88 -11.46
CA TYR A 49 3.48 -2.42 -10.15
C TYR A 49 2.07 -1.96 -9.77
N ASN A 50 1.33 -2.82 -9.09
CA ASN A 50 0.15 -2.39 -8.36
C ASN A 50 0.55 -1.62 -7.10
N VAL A 51 -0.32 -0.75 -6.61
CA VAL A 51 -0.14 -0.13 -5.29
C VAL A 51 -0.26 -1.21 -4.22
N VAL A 52 0.61 -1.19 -3.23
CA VAL A 52 0.56 -2.16 -2.14
C VAL A 52 -0.74 -2.00 -1.33
N SER A 53 -1.30 -3.13 -0.90
CA SER A 53 -2.46 -3.11 0.00
C SER A 53 -2.01 -2.79 1.42
N LYS A 54 -2.94 -2.24 2.22
CA LYS A 54 -2.66 -1.93 3.61
C LYS A 54 -2.50 -3.22 4.42
N PRO A 55 -1.40 -3.40 5.19
CA PRO A 55 -1.24 -4.57 6.03
C PRO A 55 -2.39 -4.72 7.03
N GLN A 56 -2.78 -5.96 7.28
CA GLN A 56 -3.84 -6.36 8.19
C GLN A 56 -3.24 -6.97 9.45
N LEU A 57 -3.85 -6.67 10.58
CA LEU A 57 -3.48 -7.25 11.86
C LEU A 57 -4.51 -8.32 12.25
N ARG A 58 -4.01 -9.51 12.60
CA ARG A 58 -4.79 -10.67 13.05
C ARG A 58 -4.22 -11.15 14.38
N GLU A 59 -5.02 -11.91 15.12
CA GLU A 59 -4.57 -12.63 16.33
C GLU A 59 -3.91 -11.74 17.39
N CYS A 60 -4.51 -10.58 17.74
CA CYS A 60 -4.08 -9.81 18.91
C CYS A 60 -4.56 -10.52 20.18
N ASP A 61 -3.84 -11.57 20.56
CA ASP A 61 -4.17 -12.44 21.67
C ASP A 61 -3.36 -12.02 22.91
N SER A 62 -4.07 -11.53 23.93
CA SER A 62 -3.46 -11.11 25.18
C SER A 62 -2.84 -12.28 25.96
N SER A 63 -3.24 -13.52 25.70
CA SER A 63 -2.69 -14.70 26.38
C SER A 63 -1.35 -15.16 25.82
N SER A 64 -1.18 -15.09 24.50
CA SER A 64 0.10 -15.39 23.84
C SER A 64 1.00 -14.17 23.61
N CYS A 65 0.51 -12.96 23.91
CA CYS A 65 1.19 -11.70 23.59
C CYS A 65 1.69 -11.61 22.16
N SER A 66 0.94 -12.23 21.25
CA SER A 66 1.30 -12.31 19.84
C SER A 66 0.34 -11.50 18.99
N VAL A 67 0.82 -11.14 17.81
CA VAL A 67 0.03 -10.52 16.74
C VAL A 67 0.64 -10.93 15.42
N VAL A 68 -0.23 -11.23 14.45
CA VAL A 68 0.18 -11.56 13.10
C VAL A 68 -0.13 -10.39 12.20
N CYS A 69 0.89 -9.97 11.47
CA CYS A 69 0.76 -8.97 10.43
C CYS A 69 0.78 -9.66 9.08
N SER A 70 -0.21 -9.40 8.24
CA SER A 70 -0.28 -9.98 6.90
C SER A 70 -0.60 -8.94 5.83
N VAL A 71 -0.16 -9.18 4.60
CA VAL A 71 -0.49 -8.36 3.44
C VAL A 71 -0.62 -9.24 2.20
N GLU A 72 -1.52 -8.84 1.29
CA GLU A 72 -1.65 -9.49 -0.01
C GLU A 72 -0.33 -9.41 -0.76
N ASN A 73 0.14 -10.56 -1.25
CA ASN A 73 1.40 -10.60 -1.99
C ASN A 73 1.18 -10.19 -3.45
N ASP A 74 2.07 -9.36 -3.96
CA ASP A 74 2.11 -8.95 -5.35
C ASP A 74 3.58 -8.75 -5.76
N LYS A 75 3.81 -8.30 -6.99
CA LYS A 75 5.13 -8.11 -7.56
C LYS A 75 6.05 -7.29 -6.65
N GLU A 76 7.10 -7.95 -6.19
CA GLU A 76 8.18 -7.37 -5.37
C GLU A 76 7.66 -6.69 -4.10
N VAL A 77 6.54 -7.18 -3.55
CA VAL A 77 6.07 -6.77 -2.24
C VAL A 77 6.99 -7.35 -1.17
N THR A 78 7.39 -6.49 -0.23
CA THR A 78 8.04 -6.88 1.02
C THR A 78 7.12 -6.53 2.18
N LEU A 79 7.15 -7.33 3.23
CA LEU A 79 6.51 -7.04 4.51
C LEU A 79 7.60 -6.98 5.57
N THR A 80 7.71 -5.84 6.25
CA THR A 80 8.74 -5.58 7.25
C THR A 80 8.12 -5.18 8.58
N LEU A 81 8.60 -5.79 9.66
CA LEU A 81 8.20 -5.51 11.03
C LEU A 81 9.27 -4.66 11.72
N TYR A 82 8.83 -3.55 12.30
CA TYR A 82 9.70 -2.58 12.96
C TYR A 82 9.41 -2.48 14.46
N ARG A 83 10.47 -2.14 15.21
CA ARG A 83 10.42 -1.61 16.57
C ARG A 83 11.07 -0.24 16.58
N GLY A 84 10.25 0.82 16.58
CA GLY A 84 10.74 2.16 16.26
C GLY A 84 11.37 2.17 14.86
N GLU A 85 12.67 2.45 14.78
CA GLU A 85 13.44 2.45 13.52
C GLU A 85 14.15 1.12 13.25
N GLU A 86 14.17 0.20 14.22
CA GLU A 86 14.85 -1.09 14.11
C GLU A 86 14.00 -2.09 13.32
N ILE A 87 14.59 -2.73 12.32
CA ILE A 87 13.97 -3.86 11.62
C ILE A 87 14.11 -5.11 12.48
N LEU A 88 12.97 -5.67 12.90
CA LEU A 88 12.93 -6.93 13.64
C LEU A 88 12.89 -8.13 12.69
N ASN A 89 12.06 -8.05 11.65
CA ASN A 89 11.89 -9.13 10.69
C ASN A 89 11.40 -8.58 9.34
N GLN A 90 11.70 -9.29 8.26
CA GLN A 90 11.27 -8.96 6.91
C GLN A 90 11.03 -10.24 6.12
N THR A 91 9.98 -10.26 5.31
CA THR A 91 9.68 -11.36 4.40
C THR A 91 9.26 -10.83 3.02
N SER A 92 9.47 -11.68 2.01
CA SER A 92 9.06 -11.49 0.61
C SER A 92 8.95 -12.86 -0.04
N SER A 93 8.04 -13.02 -0.99
CA SER A 93 7.86 -14.29 -1.70
C SER A 93 7.68 -14.07 -3.20
N PRO A 94 8.35 -14.86 -4.06
CA PRO A 94 8.06 -14.88 -5.49
C PRO A 94 6.73 -15.57 -5.82
N GLU A 95 6.19 -16.38 -4.90
CA GLU A 95 4.91 -17.06 -5.06
C GLU A 95 3.76 -16.11 -4.69
N LEU A 96 3.12 -15.54 -5.71
CA LEU A 96 2.07 -14.51 -5.55
C LEU A 96 0.72 -15.06 -5.06
N THR A 97 0.58 -16.39 -4.94
CA THR A 97 -0.67 -17.02 -4.50
C THR A 97 -0.83 -17.03 -2.98
N THR A 98 0.21 -16.68 -2.23
CA THR A 98 0.20 -16.69 -0.77
C THR A 98 0.50 -15.31 -0.22
N ASP A 99 -0.36 -14.82 0.66
CA ASP A 99 -0.13 -13.59 1.43
C ASP A 99 1.19 -13.68 2.21
N LEU A 100 1.85 -12.53 2.33
CA LEU A 100 3.00 -12.41 3.22
C LEU A 100 2.50 -12.27 4.65
N SER A 101 3.19 -12.92 5.59
CA SER A 101 2.88 -12.77 7.01
C SER A 101 4.11 -12.78 7.90
N LEU A 102 4.05 -12.00 8.98
CA LEU A 102 5.04 -11.95 10.05
C LEU A 102 4.33 -12.01 11.40
N ARG A 103 4.81 -12.89 12.28
CA ARG A 103 4.36 -12.93 13.68
C ARG A 103 5.28 -12.07 14.54
N LEU A 104 4.68 -11.27 15.40
CA LEU A 104 5.37 -10.56 16.49
C LEU A 104 4.92 -11.17 17.81
N GLU A 105 5.88 -11.46 18.68
CA GLU A 105 5.66 -11.81 20.08
C GLU A 105 6.26 -10.69 20.94
N VAL A 106 5.45 -10.10 21.83
CA VAL A 106 5.87 -8.98 22.66
C VAL A 106 6.22 -9.49 24.06
N GLU A 107 7.49 -9.34 24.44
CA GLU A 107 7.99 -9.81 25.73
C GLU A 107 8.64 -8.70 26.57
N GLY A 108 8.37 -8.74 27.88
CA GLY A 108 9.10 -8.06 28.94
C GLY A 108 9.39 -6.58 28.66
N LYS A 109 10.68 -6.22 28.57
CA LYS A 109 11.15 -4.82 28.47
C LYS A 109 10.72 -4.08 27.21
N ASN A 110 10.21 -4.79 26.20
CA ASN A 110 9.82 -4.19 24.92
C ASN A 110 8.33 -3.82 24.85
N TYR A 111 7.56 -4.01 25.93
CA TYR A 111 6.13 -3.70 25.98
C TYR A 111 5.81 -2.22 25.64
N ASN A 112 6.73 -1.32 25.97
CA ASN A 112 6.61 0.12 25.71
C ASN A 112 7.10 0.54 24.34
N SER A 113 7.67 -0.38 23.57
CA SER A 113 8.12 -0.07 22.23
C SER A 113 6.92 0.15 21.30
N THR A 114 7.12 1.04 20.34
CA THR A 114 6.17 1.22 19.23
C THR A 114 6.55 0.25 18.13
N TYR A 115 5.57 -0.54 17.69
CA TYR A 115 5.76 -1.51 16.62
C TYR A 115 4.92 -1.12 15.41
N SER A 116 5.44 -1.38 14.21
CA SER A 116 4.73 -1.15 12.97
C SER A 116 5.07 -2.21 11.94
N CYS A 117 4.11 -2.56 11.11
CA CYS A 117 4.38 -3.29 9.88
C CYS A 117 4.32 -2.33 8.70
N VAL A 118 5.26 -2.50 7.80
CA VAL A 118 5.33 -1.76 6.54
C VAL A 118 5.29 -2.76 5.41
N ALA A 119 4.30 -2.65 4.54
CA ALA A 119 4.33 -3.29 3.23
C ALA A 119 4.88 -2.29 2.21
N ALA A 120 5.78 -2.74 1.34
CA ALA A 120 6.39 -1.86 0.34
C ALA A 120 6.69 -2.60 -0.95
N ASN A 121 6.66 -1.85 -2.04
CA ASN A 121 7.25 -2.23 -3.32
C ASN A 121 7.99 -0.99 -3.89
N PRO A 122 8.66 -1.09 -5.06
CA PRO A 122 9.45 0.02 -5.59
C PRO A 122 8.69 1.35 -5.84
N VAL A 123 7.36 1.34 -5.85
CA VAL A 123 6.54 2.52 -6.17
C VAL A 123 5.61 2.99 -5.04
N SER A 124 5.39 2.17 -4.01
CA SER A 124 4.41 2.46 -2.96
C SER A 124 4.76 1.79 -1.63
N ASN A 125 4.31 2.40 -0.53
CA ASN A 125 4.41 1.86 0.81
C ASN A 125 3.12 2.09 1.60
N GLU A 126 2.79 1.15 2.48
CA GLU A 126 1.66 1.25 3.40
C GLU A 126 2.07 0.76 4.78
N THR A 127 1.57 1.43 5.82
CA THR A 127 1.98 1.16 7.21
C THR A 127 0.77 0.94 8.10
N VAL A 128 0.89 -0.04 9.00
CA VAL A 128 -0.03 -0.21 10.12
C VAL A 128 0.76 -0.24 11.43
N HIS A 129 0.30 0.55 12.40
CA HIS A 129 0.86 0.51 13.75
C HIS A 129 0.21 -0.64 14.51
N VAL A 130 1.03 -1.42 15.19
CA VAL A 130 0.59 -2.58 15.97
C VAL A 130 0.06 -2.08 17.32
N PRO A 131 -1.18 -2.41 17.71
CA PRO A 131 -1.71 -2.04 19.01
C PRO A 131 -1.01 -2.84 20.12
N LYS A 132 -1.02 -2.32 21.35
CA LYS A 132 -0.55 -3.08 22.51
C LYS A 132 -1.55 -4.21 22.80
N CYS A 133 -1.15 -5.44 22.48
CA CYS A 133 -1.97 -6.63 22.71
C CYS A 133 -1.85 -7.19 24.15
N CYS A 134 -0.82 -6.76 24.91
CA CYS A 134 -0.55 -7.24 26.27
C CYS A 134 -0.43 -6.14 27.32
N SER A 135 -0.69 -6.51 28.58
CA SER A 135 -0.48 -5.69 29.78
C SER A 135 1.00 -5.62 30.18
N GLU A 136 1.37 -4.59 30.95
CA GLU A 136 2.76 -4.35 31.39
C GLU A 136 3.37 -5.54 32.14
N ASP A 137 2.54 -6.34 32.84
CA ASP A 137 2.95 -7.50 33.64
C ASP A 137 3.02 -8.82 32.84
N GLY A 138 2.87 -8.78 31.51
CA GLY A 138 2.92 -9.97 30.64
C GLY A 138 1.79 -10.98 30.88
N HIS A 139 0.73 -10.59 31.60
CA HIS A 139 -0.46 -11.40 31.82
C HIS A 139 -1.56 -10.99 30.83
N PRO A 140 -2.39 -11.94 30.36
CA PRO A 140 -3.60 -11.62 29.61
C PRO A 140 -4.48 -10.65 30.38
N ASN A 141 -5.12 -9.73 29.65
CA ASN A 141 -6.13 -8.84 30.22
C ASN A 141 -7.25 -9.72 30.79
N ASP A 142 -7.29 -9.89 32.11
CA ASP A 142 -8.36 -10.63 32.78
C ASP A 142 -9.62 -9.74 32.83
N ALA A 143 -10.18 -9.46 31.64
CA ALA A 143 -11.49 -8.87 31.47
C ALA A 143 -12.47 -9.96 31.03
N GLY A 144 -12.58 -11.00 31.86
CA GLY A 144 -13.73 -11.89 31.88
C GLY A 144 -14.98 -11.14 32.35
N LEU A 145 -15.55 -10.27 31.51
CA LEU A 145 -16.94 -9.86 31.62
C LEU A 145 -17.65 -10.21 30.30
N VAL A 146 -18.38 -11.32 30.31
CA VAL A 146 -19.43 -11.59 29.32
C VAL A 146 -20.55 -10.57 29.56
N GLY A 147 -20.44 -9.40 28.95
CA GLY A 147 -21.50 -8.41 28.92
C GLY A 147 -22.61 -8.84 27.96
N LEU A 148 -23.74 -9.33 28.46
CA LEU A 148 -24.97 -9.42 27.67
C LEU A 148 -25.45 -8.00 27.32
N ALA A 149 -25.27 -7.59 26.07
CA ALA A 149 -25.86 -6.36 25.55
C ALA A 149 -27.36 -6.60 25.24
N VAL A 150 -28.25 -6.18 26.14
CA VAL A 150 -29.70 -6.12 25.88
C VAL A 150 -29.99 -4.83 25.12
N TYR A 151 -30.30 -4.94 23.82
CA TYR A 151 -30.70 -3.79 23.01
C TYR A 151 -32.20 -3.51 23.16
N ARG A 152 -32.56 -2.39 23.81
CA ARG A 152 -33.94 -1.87 23.81
C ARG A 152 -34.20 -1.10 22.51
N LYS A 153 -34.96 -1.69 21.59
CA LYS A 153 -35.41 -1.05 20.34
C LYS A 153 -36.29 0.16 20.65
N LYS A 154 -35.81 1.38 20.41
CA LYS A 154 -36.61 2.62 20.55
C LYS A 154 -37.52 2.75 19.33
N SER A 155 -38.83 2.66 19.57
CA SER A 155 -39.87 2.89 18.55
C SER A 155 -39.78 4.32 18.02
N ARG A 156 -39.71 4.48 16.69
CA ARG A 156 -39.74 5.79 16.03
C ARG A 156 -41.16 6.32 16.04
N ASN A 157 -41.37 7.50 16.62
CA ASN A 157 -42.47 8.38 16.25
C ASN A 157 -41.99 9.84 16.23
N GLY A 158 -42.10 10.46 15.05
CA GLY A 158 -42.53 11.85 14.90
C GLY A 158 -41.54 13.00 15.12
N HIS A 159 -41.21 13.64 13.99
CA HIS A 159 -41.22 15.10 13.76
C HIS A 159 -40.05 16.01 14.22
N SER A 160 -39.37 16.53 13.19
CA SER A 160 -38.91 17.92 12.98
C SER A 160 -37.60 18.47 13.57
N GLN A 161 -36.71 18.74 12.60
CA GLN A 161 -35.86 19.93 12.36
C GLN A 161 -34.52 20.14 13.08
N GLY A 162 -33.51 20.39 12.24
CA GLY A 162 -32.45 21.38 12.49
C GLY A 162 -31.04 20.82 12.74
N GLY A 163 -30.16 20.91 11.75
CA GLY A 163 -28.71 20.81 11.96
C GLY A 163 -27.93 20.10 10.84
N ALA A 164 -27.70 20.79 9.72
CA ALA A 164 -26.76 20.32 8.70
C ALA A 164 -25.32 20.58 9.15
N ASN A 165 -24.60 19.55 9.59
CA ASN A 165 -23.14 19.64 9.74
C ASN A 165 -22.48 19.44 8.37
N ARG A 166 -22.00 20.55 7.79
CA ARG A 166 -21.04 20.55 6.67
C ARG A 166 -19.67 20.16 7.23
N TYR A 167 -19.22 18.95 6.91
CA TYR A 167 -17.80 18.61 7.05
C TYR A 167 -17.11 18.89 5.73
N THR A 168 -16.40 20.02 5.65
CA THR A 168 -15.37 20.27 4.63
C THR A 168 -14.11 19.51 5.04
N GLY A 169 -13.99 18.27 4.60
CA GLY A 169 -12.74 17.53 4.66
C GLY A 169 -11.91 17.84 3.42
N ILE A 170 -10.70 18.37 3.62
CA ILE A 170 -9.69 18.50 2.57
C ILE A 170 -9.19 17.08 2.29
N GLY A 171 -9.80 16.42 1.30
CA GLY A 171 -9.28 15.18 0.74
C GLY A 171 -8.03 15.50 -0.05
N VAL A 172 -6.87 15.01 0.39
CA VAL A 172 -5.68 14.98 -0.44
C VAL A 172 -5.99 14.01 -1.58
N ALA A 173 -6.19 14.55 -2.78
CA ALA A 173 -6.24 13.75 -3.99
C ALA A 173 -4.89 13.02 -4.12
N GLN A 174 -4.87 11.72 -3.86
CA GLN A 174 -3.75 10.87 -4.24
C GLN A 174 -3.68 10.91 -5.77
N ASN A 175 -2.81 11.80 -6.26
CA ASN A 175 -2.56 12.02 -7.66
C ASN A 175 -2.10 10.71 -8.30
N ARG A 176 -2.94 10.13 -9.17
CA ARG A 176 -2.61 8.99 -10.03
C ARG A 176 -1.71 9.45 -11.18
N TYR A 177 -0.46 9.78 -10.87
CA TYR A 177 0.50 10.12 -11.90
C TYR A 177 1.86 9.48 -11.60
N THR A 178 2.06 8.25 -12.06
CA THR A 178 3.41 7.74 -12.28
C THR A 178 3.91 8.39 -13.59
N ARG A 179 4.55 9.56 -13.47
CA ARG A 179 5.22 10.21 -14.60
C ARG A 179 6.50 9.45 -14.91
N ILE A 180 6.51 8.69 -15.99
CA ILE A 180 7.76 8.23 -16.59
C ILE A 180 8.18 9.28 -17.61
N GLY A 181 9.13 10.15 -17.24
CA GLY A 181 9.81 11.01 -18.17
C GLY A 181 11.01 10.26 -18.75
N VAL A 182 10.92 9.81 -20.00
CA VAL A 182 12.10 9.31 -20.73
C VAL A 182 12.79 10.51 -21.37
N VAL A 183 14.03 10.79 -20.95
CA VAL A 183 14.81 11.94 -21.40
C VAL A 183 15.65 11.60 -22.63
N TYR A 184 15.36 12.15 -23.83
CA TYR A 184 16.35 12.29 -24.91
C TYR A 184 16.02 13.44 -25.90
N PRO A 185 17.04 14.06 -26.53
CA PRO A 185 16.89 15.18 -27.45
C PRO A 185 16.50 14.70 -28.86
N ASP A 186 15.70 15.52 -29.52
CA ASP A 186 15.33 15.56 -30.95
C ASP A 186 14.76 14.30 -31.62
N ILE A 187 13.45 14.35 -31.89
CA ILE A 187 12.71 13.40 -32.74
C ILE A 187 11.79 14.20 -33.67
N SER A 188 12.01 14.10 -34.97
CA SER A 188 11.08 14.51 -36.03
C SER A 188 10.18 13.31 -36.40
N LEU A 189 8.87 13.53 -36.57
CA LEU A 189 7.92 12.53 -37.09
C LEU A 189 7.86 12.59 -38.62
#